data_AF-X1V4Z9-F1
#
_entry.id   AF-X1V4Z9-F1
#
_cell.length_a   1.000
_cell.length_b   1.000
_cell.length_c   1.000
_cell.angle_alpha   90.00
_cell.angle_beta   90.00
_cell.angle_gamma   90.00
#
_symmetry.space_group_name_H-M   'P 1'
#
loop_
_entity.id
_entity.type
_entity.pdbx_description
1 polymer ?
#
loop_
_entity_poly.entity_id
_entity_poly.type
_entity_poly.pdbx_seq_one_letter_code
_entity_poly.pdbx_strand_id
1 'polypeptide(L)'
;ENWRRMGVSEVFARKQMDVLEVYSSMGIEPTCTCTPYLSGNVPEFGQHVAWSESSAVSYANSVLGARTNREGGPSALAAAITGRTADYGLHLDENRRATHRVEVRCPVRRPYEFAALGYLVGREIGRGVPWFVGLELSPFDADPIRAPDEPEARTRDVLKLMGAALASSGAVGLYHVQGVTPEARALPDLCQKDIPTLTVESLEPTIAALHTRAPVQSIDLVAIGCPHASLGELRQVAEGLRGAHLSSDLWVTVARSVRD
;
A
#
# COMPACT_ATOMS: atom_id res chain seq x y z
N GLU A 1 3.76 6.27 -22.74
CA GLU A 1 3.25 7.36 -23.61
C GLU A 1 3.84 8.74 -23.30
N ASN A 2 3.83 9.23 -22.04
CA ASN A 2 4.30 10.59 -21.70
C ASN A 2 5.81 10.74 -21.44
N TRP A 3 6.63 9.74 -21.80
CA TRP A 3 8.04 9.67 -21.42
C TRP A 3 8.86 10.86 -21.95
N ARG A 4 8.54 11.38 -23.15
CA ARG A 4 9.19 12.59 -23.73
C ARG A 4 8.95 13.83 -22.86
N ARG A 5 7.71 14.02 -22.39
CA ARG A 5 7.35 15.16 -21.53
C ARG A 5 8.01 15.06 -20.15
N MET A 6 8.23 13.83 -19.68
CA MET A 6 8.92 13.56 -18.41
C MET A 6 10.45 13.66 -18.51
N GLY A 7 11.01 13.97 -19.69
CA GLY A 7 12.46 14.05 -19.89
C GLY A 7 13.17 12.70 -19.86
N VAL A 8 12.43 11.59 -20.03
CA VAL A 8 13.01 10.24 -20.09
C VAL A 8 13.71 10.06 -21.44
N SER A 9 14.90 9.44 -21.45
CA SER A 9 15.66 9.23 -22.68
C SER A 9 14.96 8.22 -23.60
N GLU A 10 15.10 8.41 -24.92
CA GLU A 10 14.53 7.49 -25.91
C GLU A 10 15.07 6.07 -25.75
N VAL A 11 16.36 5.92 -25.44
CA VAL A 11 16.99 4.60 -25.22
C VAL A 11 16.33 3.87 -24.04
N PHE A 12 16.04 4.58 -22.94
CA PHE A 12 15.34 3.97 -21.81
C PHE A 12 13.88 3.65 -22.16
N ALA A 13 13.19 4.60 -22.78
CA ALA A 13 11.80 4.42 -23.18
C ALA A 13 11.61 3.25 -24.15
N ARG A 14 12.52 3.06 -25.11
CA ARG A 14 12.49 1.92 -26.04
C ARG A 14 12.50 0.60 -25.31
N LYS A 15 13.43 0.41 -24.36
CA LYS A 15 13.49 -0.80 -23.55
C LYS A 15 12.20 -1.07 -22.77
N GLN A 16 11.55 -0.03 -22.24
CA GLN A 16 10.25 -0.20 -21.57
C GLN A 16 9.14 -0.57 -22.56
N MET A 17 9.14 0.01 -23.77
CA MET A 17 8.19 -0.35 -24.83
C MET A 17 8.36 -1.80 -25.28
N ASP A 18 9.60 -2.28 -25.42
CA ASP A 18 9.89 -3.67 -25.79
C ASP A 18 9.33 -4.64 -24.72
N VAL A 19 9.47 -4.30 -23.43
CA VAL A 19 8.87 -5.09 -22.33
C VAL A 19 7.34 -5.10 -22.43
N LEU A 20 6.72 -3.94 -22.66
CA LEU A 20 5.25 -3.85 -22.79
C LEU A 20 4.73 -4.64 -24.00
N GLU A 21 5.43 -4.59 -25.13
CA GLU A 21 5.06 -5.35 -26.33
C GLU A 21 5.11 -6.85 -26.06
N VAL A 22 6.18 -7.35 -25.42
CA VAL A 22 6.29 -8.76 -25.05
C VAL A 22 5.17 -9.17 -24.10
N TYR A 23 4.93 -8.42 -23.01
CA TYR A 23 3.87 -8.74 -22.06
C TYR A 23 2.48 -8.70 -22.70
N SER A 24 2.21 -7.70 -23.55
CA SER A 24 0.93 -7.60 -24.27
C SER A 24 0.74 -8.75 -25.26
N SER A 25 1.81 -9.22 -25.91
CA SER A 25 1.77 -10.39 -26.80
C SER A 25 1.43 -11.69 -26.07
N MET A 26 1.66 -11.74 -24.75
CA MET A 26 1.25 -12.83 -23.86
C MET A 26 -0.18 -12.66 -23.32
N GLY A 27 -0.91 -11.63 -23.74
CA GLY A 27 -2.27 -11.33 -23.28
C GLY A 27 -2.34 -10.59 -21.94
N ILE A 28 -1.22 -10.03 -21.46
CA ILE A 28 -1.19 -9.27 -20.20
C ILE A 28 -1.60 -7.81 -20.49
N GLU A 29 -2.62 -7.33 -19.78
CA GLU A 29 -3.04 -5.93 -19.86
C GLU A 29 -1.97 -5.00 -19.25
N PRO A 30 -1.40 -4.05 -20.02
CA PRO A 30 -0.35 -3.14 -19.55
C PRO A 30 -0.91 -2.00 -18.68
N THR A 31 -1.45 -2.35 -17.50
CA THR A 31 -2.01 -1.37 -16.56
C THR A 31 -0.98 -0.39 -15.99
N CYS A 32 0.30 -0.80 -15.98
CA CYS A 32 1.46 0.01 -15.56
C CYS A 32 1.26 0.75 -14.23
N THR A 33 0.75 0.06 -13.21
CA THR A 33 0.46 0.64 -11.89
C THR A 33 1.05 -0.19 -10.75
N CYS A 34 1.47 0.47 -9.67
CA CYS A 34 1.83 -0.18 -8.40
C CYS A 34 0.60 -0.52 -7.55
N THR A 35 -0.60 -0.08 -7.94
CA THR A 35 -1.86 -0.32 -7.23
C THR A 35 -2.83 -1.10 -8.13
N PRO A 36 -2.53 -2.36 -8.49
CA PRO A 36 -3.33 -3.12 -9.47
C PRO A 36 -4.80 -3.34 -9.01
N TYR A 37 -5.04 -3.32 -7.70
CA TYR A 37 -6.36 -3.35 -7.08
C TYR A 37 -7.23 -2.11 -7.34
N LEU A 38 -6.63 -0.96 -7.70
CA LEU A 38 -7.36 0.22 -8.21
C LEU A 38 -7.65 0.12 -9.71
N SER A 39 -7.19 -0.94 -10.38
CA SER A 39 -7.37 -1.20 -11.80
C SER A 39 -8.09 -2.53 -12.08
N GLY A 40 -8.87 -3.04 -11.10
CA GLY A 40 -9.72 -4.21 -11.27
C GLY A 40 -9.10 -5.55 -10.87
N ASN A 41 -7.82 -5.60 -10.53
CA ASN A 41 -7.19 -6.83 -10.02
C ASN A 41 -7.42 -6.96 -8.51
N VAL A 42 -8.62 -7.41 -8.15
CA VAL A 42 -9.11 -7.54 -6.77
C VAL A 42 -9.34 -9.03 -6.46
N PRO A 43 -8.30 -9.77 -6.01
CA PRO A 43 -8.47 -11.15 -5.58
C PRO A 43 -9.42 -11.30 -4.40
N GLU A 44 -10.08 -12.45 -4.32
CA GLU A 44 -10.99 -12.79 -3.22
C GLU A 44 -10.22 -13.12 -1.94
N PHE A 45 -10.93 -13.06 -0.80
CA PHE A 45 -10.37 -13.43 0.50
C PHE A 45 -9.84 -14.87 0.47
N GLY A 46 -8.59 -15.05 0.93
CA GLY A 46 -7.89 -16.33 0.94
C GLY A 46 -7.30 -16.76 -0.40
N GLN A 47 -7.55 -16.04 -1.50
CA GLN A 47 -7.02 -16.41 -2.81
C GLN A 47 -5.50 -16.24 -2.87
N HIS A 48 -4.81 -17.21 -3.45
CA HIS A 48 -3.36 -17.17 -3.63
C HIS A 48 -2.99 -16.43 -4.92
N VAL A 49 -2.16 -15.40 -4.81
CA VAL A 49 -1.66 -14.60 -5.93
C VAL A 49 -0.13 -14.47 -5.84
N ALA A 50 0.50 -14.06 -6.93
CA ALA A 50 1.95 -13.84 -7.01
C ALA A 50 2.23 -12.39 -7.43
N TRP A 51 2.39 -11.50 -6.45
CA TRP A 51 2.62 -10.07 -6.69
C TRP A 51 4.04 -9.67 -6.32
N SER A 52 4.67 -8.86 -7.17
CA SER A 52 6.07 -8.48 -6.99
C SER A 52 6.29 -7.14 -6.30
N GLU A 53 5.30 -6.25 -6.34
CA GLU A 53 5.45 -4.91 -5.78
C GLU A 53 5.17 -4.89 -4.27
N SER A 54 6.12 -4.36 -3.50
CA SER A 54 6.14 -4.45 -2.03
C SER A 54 4.91 -3.83 -1.34
N SER A 55 4.49 -2.65 -1.78
CA SER A 55 3.28 -2.00 -1.25
C SER A 55 2.01 -2.76 -1.65
N ALA A 56 1.97 -3.31 -2.86
CA ALA A 56 0.87 -4.11 -3.35
C ALA A 56 0.74 -5.44 -2.61
N VAL A 57 1.86 -6.09 -2.28
CA VAL A 57 1.90 -7.31 -1.46
C VAL A 57 1.30 -7.07 -0.07
N SER A 58 1.70 -5.97 0.58
CA SER A 58 1.15 -5.57 1.88
C SER A 58 -0.37 -5.32 1.81
N TYR A 59 -0.83 -4.67 0.73
CA TYR A 59 -2.25 -4.43 0.48
C TYR A 59 -3.03 -5.72 0.20
N ALA A 60 -2.52 -6.60 -0.67
CA ALA A 60 -3.15 -7.88 -0.99
C ALA A 60 -3.36 -8.72 0.27
N ASN A 61 -2.30 -8.84 1.09
CA ASN A 61 -2.38 -9.63 2.31
C ASN A 61 -3.30 -9.02 3.37
N SER A 62 -3.18 -7.72 3.61
CA SER A 62 -3.81 -7.09 4.80
C SER A 62 -5.18 -6.47 4.51
N VAL A 63 -5.36 -5.90 3.33
CA VAL A 63 -6.58 -5.16 2.97
C VAL A 63 -7.54 -6.05 2.18
N LEU A 64 -7.04 -6.85 1.23
CA LEU A 64 -7.88 -7.80 0.49
C LEU A 64 -8.05 -9.14 1.22
N GLY A 65 -7.09 -9.51 2.08
CA GLY A 65 -7.05 -10.84 2.70
C GLY A 65 -6.63 -11.94 1.72
N ALA A 66 -6.04 -11.58 0.58
CA ALA A 66 -5.40 -12.52 -0.33
C ALA A 66 -4.06 -13.02 0.26
N ARG A 67 -3.42 -13.96 -0.42
CA ARG A 67 -2.19 -14.61 0.04
C ARG A 67 -1.10 -14.47 -1.00
N THR A 68 -0.03 -13.77 -0.67
CA THR A 68 1.14 -13.61 -1.56
C THR A 68 2.40 -13.37 -0.75
N ASN A 69 3.52 -13.89 -1.24
CA ASN A 69 4.84 -13.45 -0.81
C ASN A 69 5.26 -12.18 -1.57
N ARG A 70 6.42 -11.63 -1.21
CA ARG A 70 7.11 -10.63 -2.03
C ARG A 70 7.84 -11.34 -3.17
N GLU A 71 7.14 -11.52 -4.27
CA GLU A 71 7.67 -12.21 -5.44
C GLU A 71 8.66 -11.35 -6.24
N GLY A 72 9.56 -11.99 -6.97
CA GLY A 72 10.34 -11.31 -8.00
C GLY A 72 9.51 -11.17 -9.28
N GLY A 73 9.85 -10.21 -10.15
CA GLY A 73 9.23 -10.12 -11.48
C GLY A 73 9.23 -11.44 -12.26
N PRO A 74 10.37 -12.18 -12.32
CA PRO A 74 10.40 -13.49 -12.98
C PRO A 74 9.52 -14.56 -12.33
N SER A 75 9.45 -14.65 -10.98
CA SER A 75 8.63 -15.66 -10.31
C SER A 75 7.14 -15.34 -10.43
N ALA A 76 6.75 -14.06 -10.37
CA ALA A 76 5.39 -13.63 -10.62
C ALA A 76 4.94 -13.94 -12.05
N LEU A 77 5.81 -13.71 -13.06
CA LEU A 77 5.51 -14.08 -14.45
C LEU A 77 5.40 -15.60 -14.63
N ALA A 78 6.30 -16.37 -14.04
CA ALA A 78 6.22 -17.84 -14.07
C ALA A 78 4.92 -18.36 -13.42
N ALA A 79 4.49 -17.74 -12.32
CA ALA A 79 3.23 -18.07 -11.67
C ALA A 79 2.02 -17.73 -12.55
N ALA A 80 2.05 -16.58 -13.25
CA ALA A 80 1.01 -16.20 -14.21
C ALA A 80 0.89 -17.20 -15.39
N ILE A 81 2.02 -17.70 -15.90
CA ILE A 81 2.06 -18.67 -17.01
C ILE A 81 1.59 -20.06 -16.55
N THR A 82 2.04 -20.50 -15.38
CA THR A 82 1.78 -21.87 -14.90
C THR A 82 0.47 -22.01 -14.13
N GLY A 83 -0.11 -20.89 -13.67
CA GLY A 83 -1.23 -20.88 -12.74
C GLY A 83 -0.87 -21.41 -11.35
N ARG A 84 0.43 -21.44 -11.00
CA ARG A 84 0.94 -22.03 -9.75
C ARG A 84 1.98 -21.11 -9.11
N THR A 85 1.87 -20.91 -7.80
CA THR A 85 2.92 -20.27 -7.00
C THR A 85 3.45 -21.26 -5.96
N ALA A 86 4.66 -21.03 -5.46
CA ALA A 86 5.23 -21.89 -4.44
C ALA A 86 4.48 -21.71 -3.11
N ASP A 87 4.15 -22.83 -2.46
CA ASP A 87 3.41 -22.83 -1.20
C ASP A 87 4.35 -22.67 0.00
N TYR A 88 4.70 -21.42 0.31
CA TYR A 88 5.58 -21.07 1.41
C TYR A 88 5.29 -19.66 1.94
N GLY A 89 5.93 -19.31 3.05
CA GLY A 89 5.85 -17.94 3.59
C GLY A 89 4.41 -17.58 3.93
N LEU A 90 3.95 -16.41 3.45
CA LEU A 90 2.62 -15.88 3.75
C LEU A 90 1.48 -16.62 3.03
N HIS A 91 1.76 -17.63 2.21
CA HIS A 91 0.74 -18.57 1.75
C HIS A 91 0.27 -19.52 2.87
N LEU A 92 1.13 -19.79 3.85
CA LEU A 92 0.90 -20.72 4.97
C LEU A 92 0.24 -20.02 6.16
N ASP A 93 -0.77 -20.64 6.77
CA ASP A 93 -1.56 -20.06 7.88
C ASP A 93 -0.70 -19.71 9.10
N GLU A 94 0.24 -20.57 9.45
CA GLU A 94 1.13 -20.41 10.59
C GLU A 94 1.98 -19.14 10.50
N ASN A 95 2.38 -18.76 9.28
CA ASN A 95 3.23 -17.59 9.03
C ASN A 95 2.43 -16.28 8.98
N ARG A 96 1.10 -16.35 9.01
CA ARG A 96 0.20 -15.18 9.02
C ARG A 96 -0.19 -14.75 10.43
N ARG A 97 0.18 -15.54 11.45
CA ARG A 97 -0.01 -15.21 12.87
C ARG A 97 0.79 -13.97 13.24
N ALA A 98 0.21 -13.13 14.08
CA ALA A 98 0.87 -11.93 14.58
C ALA A 98 2.13 -12.30 15.34
N THR A 99 3.24 -11.64 15.00
CA THR A 99 4.51 -11.81 15.71
C THR A 99 4.75 -10.70 16.72
N HIS A 100 4.06 -9.57 16.57
CA HIS A 100 4.18 -8.41 17.46
C HIS A 100 2.82 -7.77 17.66
N ARG A 101 2.53 -7.33 18.88
CA ARG A 101 1.39 -6.48 19.17
C ARG A 101 1.82 -5.02 19.14
N VAL A 102 1.07 -4.18 18.44
CA VAL A 102 1.31 -2.73 18.38
C VAL A 102 0.15 -2.02 19.08
N GLU A 103 0.42 -1.49 20.28
CA GLU A 103 -0.56 -0.71 21.05
C GLU A 103 -0.44 0.77 20.70
N VAL A 104 -1.38 1.29 19.91
CA VAL A 104 -1.43 2.71 19.57
C VAL A 104 -2.23 3.46 20.62
N ARG A 105 -1.58 4.36 21.36
CA ARG A 105 -2.17 5.13 22.48
C ARG A 105 -2.29 6.62 22.19
N CYS A 106 -1.87 7.05 21.01
CA CYS A 106 -2.05 8.41 20.50
C CYS A 106 -3.10 8.45 19.37
N PRO A 107 -3.75 9.60 19.14
CA PRO A 107 -4.65 9.75 18.00
C PRO A 107 -3.93 9.60 16.66
N VAL A 108 -4.51 8.83 15.74
CA VAL A 108 -4.06 8.70 14.35
C VAL A 108 -5.27 8.93 13.43
N ARG A 109 -5.29 10.07 12.75
CA ARG A 109 -6.49 10.59 12.06
C ARG A 109 -6.23 10.99 10.62
N ARG A 110 -5.04 11.52 10.34
CA ARG A 110 -4.67 12.06 9.03
C ARG A 110 -3.86 11.05 8.23
N PRO A 111 -3.97 11.03 6.89
CA PRO A 111 -3.25 10.05 6.06
C PRO A 111 -1.74 9.95 6.32
N TYR A 112 -1.07 11.09 6.54
CA TYR A 112 0.37 11.10 6.85
C TYR A 112 0.71 10.50 8.22
N GLU A 113 -0.23 10.50 9.18
CA GLU A 113 -0.02 9.90 10.51
C GLU A 113 -0.04 8.37 10.40
N PHE A 114 -0.90 7.81 9.55
CA PHE A 114 -0.89 6.38 9.22
C PHE A 114 0.40 5.97 8.50
N ALA A 115 0.90 6.80 7.57
CA ALA A 115 2.19 6.57 6.93
C ALA A 115 3.35 6.64 7.95
N ALA A 116 3.34 7.64 8.86
CA ALA A 116 4.34 7.76 9.91
C ALA A 116 4.31 6.58 10.90
N LEU A 117 3.12 6.14 11.29
CA LEU A 117 2.93 4.94 12.12
C LEU A 117 3.51 3.71 11.42
N GLY A 118 3.17 3.49 10.15
CA GLY A 118 3.70 2.38 9.38
C GLY A 118 5.22 2.44 9.25
N TYR A 119 5.78 3.63 9.02
CA TYR A 119 7.22 3.84 8.94
C TYR A 119 7.92 3.49 10.27
N LEU A 120 7.41 4.03 11.39
CA LEU A 120 7.92 3.77 12.74
C LEU A 120 7.92 2.26 13.02
N VAL A 121 6.75 1.62 12.89
CA VAL A 121 6.57 0.21 13.23
C VAL A 121 7.41 -0.69 12.33
N GLY A 122 7.47 -0.40 11.03
CA GLY A 122 8.30 -1.17 10.10
C GLY A 122 9.78 -1.12 10.48
N ARG A 123 10.28 0.05 10.89
CA ARG A 123 11.68 0.22 11.33
C ARG A 123 11.98 -0.56 12.62
N GLU A 124 11.07 -0.57 13.58
CA GLU A 124 11.28 -1.24 14.87
C GLU A 124 11.14 -2.77 14.77
N ILE A 125 10.19 -3.27 13.97
CA ILE A 125 9.85 -4.70 13.93
C ILE A 125 10.61 -5.46 12.83
N GLY A 126 10.90 -4.81 11.70
CA GLY A 126 11.46 -5.49 10.54
C GLY A 126 10.50 -6.55 9.98
N ARG A 127 11.00 -7.77 9.74
CA ARG A 127 10.31 -8.86 8.99
C ARG A 127 9.22 -9.60 9.79
N GLY A 128 8.42 -8.88 10.57
CA GLY A 128 7.32 -9.42 11.39
C GLY A 128 5.93 -9.22 10.78
N VAL A 129 4.92 -9.75 11.48
CA VAL A 129 3.49 -9.54 11.21
C VAL A 129 2.91 -8.74 12.38
N PRO A 130 2.84 -7.40 12.28
CA PRO A 130 2.31 -6.58 13.36
C PRO A 130 0.79 -6.67 13.45
N TRP A 131 0.28 -6.76 14.68
CA TRP A 131 -1.13 -6.67 15.03
C TRP A 131 -1.41 -5.36 15.75
N PHE A 132 -2.07 -4.44 15.06
CA PHE A 132 -2.41 -3.11 15.56
C PHE A 132 -3.69 -3.15 16.39
N VAL A 133 -3.63 -2.50 17.56
CA VAL A 133 -4.80 -2.18 18.41
C VAL A 133 -4.80 -0.69 18.74
N GLY A 134 -5.98 -0.14 19.02
CA GLY A 134 -6.14 1.28 19.38
C GLY A 134 -6.27 2.24 18.19
N LEU A 135 -6.48 1.72 16.97
CA LEU A 135 -6.79 2.54 15.78
C LEU A 135 -8.31 2.69 15.63
N GLU A 136 -8.77 3.94 15.52
CA GLU A 136 -10.18 4.29 15.26
C GLU A 136 -10.49 4.21 13.76
N LEU A 137 -10.61 2.98 13.25
CA LEU A 137 -10.96 2.70 11.86
C LEU A 137 -12.24 1.88 11.78
N SER A 138 -13.11 2.20 10.81
CA SER A 138 -14.29 1.38 10.53
C SER A 138 -13.93 0.19 9.63
N PRO A 139 -14.57 -0.97 9.84
CA PRO A 139 -14.50 -2.08 8.89
C PRO A 139 -14.96 -1.64 7.50
N PHE A 140 -14.44 -2.28 6.45
CA PHE A 140 -14.72 -1.94 5.06
C PHE A 140 -15.01 -3.19 4.22
N ASP A 141 -15.56 -2.97 3.03
CA ASP A 141 -15.56 -3.96 1.94
C ASP A 141 -14.19 -3.95 1.24
N ALA A 142 -13.62 -5.14 1.07
CA ALA A 142 -12.29 -5.31 0.49
C ALA A 142 -12.19 -4.73 -0.94
N ASP A 143 -13.27 -4.72 -1.74
CA ASP A 143 -13.23 -4.33 -3.16
C ASP A 143 -13.14 -2.81 -3.41
N PRO A 144 -11.99 -2.32 -3.94
CA PRO A 144 -11.70 -0.98 -4.42
C PRO A 144 -12.82 -0.11 -4.91
N ILE A 145 -13.53 -0.75 -5.83
CA ILE A 145 -14.19 -0.15 -6.98
C ILE A 145 -15.69 -0.09 -6.71
N ARG A 146 -16.22 -1.02 -5.92
CA ARG A 146 -17.65 -1.11 -5.63
C ARG A 146 -18.20 0.09 -4.85
N ALA A 147 -17.35 0.72 -4.04
CA ALA A 147 -17.73 1.80 -3.13
C ALA A 147 -16.60 2.85 -2.99
N PRO A 148 -16.35 3.70 -4.00
CA PRO A 148 -15.26 4.66 -3.95
C PRO A 148 -15.55 5.90 -3.09
N ASP A 149 -16.81 6.11 -2.70
CA ASP A 149 -17.31 7.32 -2.02
C ASP A 149 -17.80 7.07 -0.58
N GLU A 150 -17.70 5.83 -0.11
CA GLU A 150 -18.12 5.49 1.25
C GLU A 150 -17.03 5.90 2.28
N PRO A 151 -17.40 6.24 3.53
CA PRO A 151 -16.44 6.48 4.61
C PRO A 151 -15.34 5.39 4.72
N GLU A 152 -15.69 4.16 4.39
CA GLU A 152 -14.87 2.96 4.32
C GLU A 152 -13.76 3.04 3.26
N ALA A 153 -13.97 3.79 2.17
CA ALA A 153 -12.94 4.05 1.16
C ALA A 153 -11.73 4.75 1.78
N ARG A 154 -11.98 5.66 2.73
CA ARG A 154 -10.91 6.34 3.49
C ARG A 154 -10.11 5.35 4.33
N THR A 155 -10.76 4.35 4.94
CA THR A 155 -10.04 3.29 5.67
C THR A 155 -9.07 2.57 4.74
N ARG A 156 -9.50 2.16 3.54
CA ARG A 156 -8.62 1.48 2.58
C ARG A 156 -7.45 2.35 2.14
N ASP A 157 -7.67 3.64 1.92
CA ASP A 157 -6.61 4.55 1.51
C ASP A 157 -5.56 4.77 2.61
N VAL A 158 -5.97 4.92 3.87
CA VAL A 158 -4.99 5.06 4.96
C VAL A 158 -4.28 3.74 5.27
N LEU A 159 -4.94 2.60 5.11
CA LEU A 159 -4.32 1.27 5.22
C LEU A 159 -3.35 1.02 4.05
N LYS A 160 -3.66 1.48 2.83
CA LYS A 160 -2.73 1.48 1.70
C LYS A 160 -1.45 2.24 2.02
N LEU A 161 -1.57 3.45 2.57
CA LEU A 161 -0.44 4.28 2.96
C LEU A 161 0.37 3.66 4.10
N MET A 162 -0.30 3.18 5.15
CA MET A 162 0.35 2.51 6.27
C MET A 162 1.10 1.25 5.82
N GLY A 163 0.47 0.42 4.99
CA GLY A 163 1.05 -0.80 4.43
C GLY A 163 2.26 -0.54 3.54
N ALA A 164 2.21 0.52 2.72
CA ALA A 164 3.35 0.95 1.92
C ALA A 164 4.52 1.41 2.79
N ALA A 165 4.26 2.20 3.84
CA ALA A 165 5.28 2.65 4.76
C ALA A 165 5.94 1.47 5.51
N LEU A 166 5.12 0.53 6.03
CA LEU A 166 5.56 -0.74 6.64
C LEU A 166 6.45 -1.56 5.71
N ALA A 167 6.04 -1.72 4.45
CA ALA A 167 6.81 -2.44 3.45
C ALA A 167 8.15 -1.76 3.14
N SER A 168 8.17 -0.42 3.11
CA SER A 168 9.36 0.37 2.77
C SER A 168 10.41 0.42 3.88
N SER A 169 10.00 0.55 5.16
CA SER A 169 10.92 0.67 6.29
C SER A 169 11.27 -0.66 6.95
N GLY A 170 10.40 -1.67 6.84
CA GLY A 170 10.53 -2.94 7.56
C GLY A 170 10.46 -4.21 6.72
N ALA A 171 10.19 -4.12 5.41
CA ALA A 171 9.87 -5.29 4.57
C ALA A 171 8.68 -6.12 5.11
N VAL A 172 7.74 -5.47 5.80
CA VAL A 172 6.50 -6.09 6.31
C VAL A 172 5.55 -6.33 5.13
N GLY A 173 5.24 -7.60 4.87
CA GLY A 173 4.34 -8.02 3.79
C GLY A 173 2.90 -8.31 4.21
N LEU A 174 2.62 -8.35 5.51
CA LEU A 174 1.30 -8.58 6.09
C LEU A 174 1.21 -7.87 7.44
N TYR A 175 0.09 -7.22 7.71
CA TYR A 175 -0.25 -6.68 9.01
C TYR A 175 -1.74 -6.87 9.30
N HIS A 176 -2.11 -6.80 10.57
CA HIS A 176 -3.49 -6.94 11.01
C HIS A 176 -3.92 -5.70 11.78
N VAL A 177 -5.15 -5.23 11.55
CA VAL A 177 -5.76 -4.18 12.39
C VAL A 177 -6.99 -4.78 13.05
N GLN A 178 -6.97 -4.84 14.38
CA GLN A 178 -7.99 -5.49 15.18
C GLN A 178 -9.39 -5.01 14.80
N GLY A 179 -10.27 -5.95 14.44
CA GLY A 179 -11.67 -5.67 14.08
C GLY A 179 -11.86 -4.99 12.73
N VAL A 180 -10.79 -4.73 11.97
CA VAL A 180 -10.82 -3.91 10.74
C VAL A 180 -10.40 -4.72 9.52
N THR A 181 -9.18 -5.29 9.51
CA THR A 181 -8.71 -6.07 8.35
C THR A 181 -9.47 -7.40 8.24
N PRO A 182 -9.65 -7.96 7.02
CA PRO A 182 -10.48 -9.15 6.81
C PRO A 182 -10.07 -10.34 7.69
N GLU A 183 -8.77 -10.66 7.76
CA GLU A 183 -8.28 -11.76 8.59
C GLU A 183 -8.43 -11.48 10.08
N ALA A 184 -8.17 -10.26 10.55
CA ALA A 184 -8.34 -9.90 11.96
C ALA A 184 -9.81 -9.99 12.42
N ARG A 185 -10.77 -9.83 11.50
CA ARG A 185 -12.21 -10.02 11.73
C ARG A 185 -12.62 -11.48 11.69
N ALA A 186 -12.12 -12.24 10.72
CA ALA A 186 -12.50 -13.63 10.50
C ALA A 186 -11.80 -14.61 11.46
N LEU A 187 -10.58 -14.28 11.88
CA LEU A 187 -9.66 -15.16 12.62
C LEU A 187 -9.12 -14.44 13.87
N PRO A 188 -9.90 -14.35 14.96
CA PRO A 188 -9.49 -13.62 16.16
C PRO A 188 -8.25 -14.22 16.86
N ASP A 189 -7.95 -15.50 16.63
CA ASP A 189 -6.83 -16.23 17.25
C ASP A 189 -5.48 -15.99 16.55
N LEU A 190 -5.40 -15.03 15.62
CA LEU A 190 -4.14 -14.65 14.96
C LEU A 190 -3.18 -13.91 15.89
N CYS A 191 -3.69 -13.27 16.97
CA CYS A 191 -2.86 -12.60 17.96
C CYS A 191 -2.80 -13.41 19.26
N GLN A 192 -1.68 -14.08 19.51
CA GLN A 192 -1.43 -14.77 20.77
C GLN A 192 -1.15 -13.75 21.90
N LYS A 193 -1.38 -14.15 23.15
CA LYS A 193 -1.19 -13.28 24.31
C LYS A 193 0.30 -12.98 24.60
N ASP A 194 1.17 -13.95 24.33
CA ASP A 194 2.58 -13.92 24.74
C ASP A 194 3.52 -13.49 23.59
N ILE A 195 3.17 -12.42 22.88
CA ILE A 195 4.02 -11.84 21.82
C ILE A 195 4.59 -10.48 22.26
N PRO A 196 5.79 -10.10 21.77
CA PRO A 196 6.37 -8.78 22.04
C PRO A 196 5.39 -7.64 21.74
N THR A 197 5.31 -6.66 22.64
CA THR A 197 4.43 -5.50 22.51
C THR A 197 5.24 -4.23 22.28
N LEU A 198 4.92 -3.51 21.20
CA LEU A 198 5.41 -2.17 20.90
C LEU A 198 4.31 -1.15 21.21
N THR A 199 4.55 -0.25 22.16
CA THR A 199 3.61 0.81 22.50
C THR A 199 3.97 2.11 21.79
N VAL A 200 3.00 2.69 21.08
CA VAL A 200 3.16 3.96 20.36
C VAL A 200 2.40 5.06 21.12
N GLU A 201 3.14 5.80 21.94
CA GLU A 201 2.62 6.89 22.77
C GLU A 201 2.55 8.24 22.00
N SER A 202 3.35 8.41 20.94
CA SER A 202 3.33 9.60 20.08
C SER A 202 3.98 9.32 18.73
N LEU A 203 3.47 9.95 17.66
CA LEU A 203 4.04 9.94 16.32
C LEU A 203 4.89 11.19 16.00
N GLU A 204 4.87 12.20 16.87
CA GLU A 204 5.57 13.47 16.64
C GLU A 204 7.07 13.29 16.36
N PRO A 205 7.83 12.44 17.11
CA PRO A 205 9.26 12.25 16.83
C PRO A 205 9.51 11.65 15.45
N THR A 206 8.65 10.71 15.03
CA THR A 206 8.75 10.07 13.71
C THR A 206 8.43 11.06 12.61
N ILE A 207 7.36 11.83 12.75
CA ILE A 207 6.97 12.85 11.77
C ILE A 207 8.08 13.91 11.64
N ALA A 208 8.62 14.39 12.76
CA ALA A 208 9.74 15.33 12.76
C ALA A 208 10.99 14.76 12.08
N ALA A 209 11.28 13.47 12.24
CA ALA A 209 12.41 12.80 11.60
C ALA A 209 12.24 12.61 10.08
N LEU A 210 11.00 12.61 9.57
CA LEU A 210 10.70 12.54 8.14
C LEU A 210 10.78 13.91 7.44
N HIS A 211 10.84 15.00 8.21
CA HIS A 211 11.11 16.33 7.67
C HIS A 211 12.60 16.55 7.42
N THR A 212 12.92 17.44 6.48
CA THR A 212 14.28 17.92 6.29
C THR A 212 14.76 18.65 7.54
N ARG A 213 16.02 18.39 7.96
CA ARG A 213 16.62 19.04 9.15
C ARG A 213 16.85 20.55 8.97
N ALA A 214 16.94 21.01 7.73
CA ALA A 214 17.07 22.43 7.41
C ALA A 214 15.68 23.10 7.33
N PRO A 215 15.56 24.39 7.71
CA PRO A 215 14.33 25.15 7.48
C PRO A 215 13.94 25.11 6.00
N VAL A 216 12.67 24.79 5.73
CA VAL A 216 12.13 24.80 4.36
C VAL A 216 12.09 26.24 3.89
N GLN A 217 12.89 26.58 2.88
CA GLN A 217 12.94 27.93 2.30
C GLN A 217 11.88 28.10 1.20
N SER A 218 11.75 27.10 0.34
CA SER A 218 10.74 27.02 -0.73
C SER A 218 10.38 25.55 -0.98
N ILE A 219 9.20 25.32 -1.55
CA ILE A 219 8.77 24.02 -2.05
C ILE A 219 8.61 24.17 -3.55
N ASP A 220 9.40 23.44 -4.34
CA ASP A 220 9.31 23.48 -5.80
C ASP A 220 8.21 22.53 -6.31
N LEU A 221 8.03 21.39 -5.62
CA LEU A 221 7.12 20.32 -6.01
C LEU A 221 6.48 19.67 -4.79
N VAL A 222 5.17 19.46 -4.87
CA VAL A 222 4.39 18.56 -4.02
C VAL A 222 4.01 17.34 -4.86
N ALA A 223 4.36 16.13 -4.39
CA ALA A 223 4.00 14.89 -5.05
C ALA A 223 3.05 14.06 -4.17
N ILE A 224 1.91 13.65 -4.74
CA ILE A 224 0.89 12.82 -4.11
C ILE A 224 0.67 11.57 -4.97
N GLY A 225 0.45 10.42 -4.34
CA GLY A 225 0.19 9.17 -5.06
C GLY A 225 1.37 8.19 -5.11
N CYS A 226 2.10 8.05 -4.01
CA CYS A 226 3.05 6.95 -3.81
C CYS A 226 2.66 6.16 -2.54
N PRO A 227 1.84 5.10 -2.64
CA PRO A 227 1.34 4.43 -3.87
C PRO A 227 0.30 5.25 -4.64
N HIS A 228 0.07 4.90 -5.92
CA HIS A 228 -0.85 5.63 -6.81
C HIS A 228 -2.19 5.98 -6.14
N ALA A 229 -2.62 7.22 -6.32
CA ALA A 229 -3.78 7.75 -5.62
C ALA A 229 -5.08 7.08 -6.09
N SER A 230 -5.98 6.85 -5.15
CA SER A 230 -7.35 6.41 -5.40
C SER A 230 -8.20 7.56 -5.92
N LEU A 231 -9.39 7.25 -6.42
CA LEU A 231 -10.36 8.27 -6.78
C LEU A 231 -10.77 9.13 -5.55
N GLY A 232 -10.86 8.53 -4.37
CA GLY A 232 -11.16 9.24 -3.12
C GLY A 232 -10.05 10.22 -2.72
N GLU A 233 -8.79 9.83 -2.88
CA GLU A 233 -7.64 10.72 -2.65
C GLU A 233 -7.60 11.85 -3.69
N LEU A 234 -7.89 11.57 -4.97
CA LEU A 234 -8.00 12.59 -6.01
C LEU A 234 -9.06 13.64 -5.67
N ARG A 235 -10.23 13.21 -5.18
CA ARG A 235 -11.30 14.11 -4.75
C ARG A 235 -10.86 15.00 -3.59
N GLN A 236 -10.20 14.44 -2.57
CA GLN A 236 -9.68 15.22 -1.45
C GLN A 236 -8.68 16.29 -1.91
N VAL A 237 -7.80 15.95 -2.86
CA VAL A 237 -6.89 16.94 -3.46
C VAL A 237 -7.68 18.02 -4.20
N ALA A 238 -8.62 17.65 -5.06
CA ALA A 238 -9.41 18.62 -5.82
C ALA A 238 -10.24 19.55 -4.91
N GLU A 239 -10.80 19.03 -3.83
CA GLU A 239 -11.54 19.80 -2.84
C GLU A 239 -10.65 20.75 -2.05
N GLY A 240 -9.49 20.27 -1.58
CA GLY A 240 -8.51 21.09 -0.85
C GLY A 240 -7.93 22.23 -1.68
N LEU A 241 -7.95 22.11 -3.02
CA LEU A 241 -7.46 23.11 -3.95
C LEU A 241 -8.55 24.01 -4.54
N ARG A 242 -9.81 23.82 -4.15
CA ARG A 242 -10.92 24.58 -4.72
C ARG A 242 -10.76 26.07 -4.42
N GLY A 243 -10.58 26.87 -5.48
CA GLY A 243 -10.37 28.31 -5.37
C GLY A 243 -8.96 28.72 -4.91
N ALA A 244 -8.03 27.75 -4.80
CA ALA A 244 -6.64 28.02 -4.46
C ALA A 244 -5.78 28.30 -5.70
N HIS A 245 -4.76 29.13 -5.52
CA HIS A 245 -3.65 29.26 -6.47
C HIS A 245 -2.42 28.58 -5.89
N LEU A 246 -1.81 27.68 -6.66
CA LEU A 246 -0.63 26.93 -6.21
C LEU A 246 0.62 27.81 -6.30
N SER A 247 1.42 27.82 -5.24
CA SER A 247 2.75 28.45 -5.21
C SER A 247 3.87 27.51 -5.66
N SER A 248 3.55 26.24 -5.92
CA SER A 248 4.48 25.14 -6.19
C SER A 248 3.85 24.20 -7.21
N ASP A 249 4.66 23.42 -7.93
CA ASP A 249 4.12 22.37 -8.80
C ASP A 249 3.43 21.30 -7.96
N LEU A 250 2.34 20.74 -8.47
CA LEU A 250 1.65 19.60 -7.86
C LEU A 250 1.58 18.46 -8.85
N TRP A 251 2.19 17.33 -8.49
CA TRP A 251 2.08 16.08 -9.23
C TRP A 251 1.20 15.11 -8.45
N VAL A 252 0.14 14.63 -9.11
CA VAL A 252 -0.69 13.56 -8.56
C VAL A 252 -0.56 12.34 -9.47
N THR A 253 0.05 11.29 -8.95
CA THR A 253 0.30 10.05 -9.69
C THR A 253 -0.81 9.04 -9.43
N VAL A 254 -1.43 8.57 -10.51
CA VAL A 254 -2.60 7.68 -10.49
C VAL A 254 -2.49 6.59 -11.53
N ALA A 255 -3.20 5.47 -11.29
CA ALA A 255 -3.40 4.46 -12.31
C ALA A 255 -4.21 5.03 -13.49
N ARG A 256 -3.95 4.53 -14.70
CA ARG A 256 -4.67 4.95 -15.92
C ARG A 256 -6.19 4.83 -15.76
N SER A 257 -6.65 3.71 -15.22
CA SER A 257 -8.08 3.43 -14.98
C SER A 257 -8.75 4.34 -13.94
N VAL A 258 -7.97 5.02 -13.09
CA VAL A 258 -8.51 5.98 -12.11
C VAL A 258 -8.57 7.38 -12.71
N ARG A 259 -7.70 7.68 -13.68
CA ARG A 259 -7.65 8.95 -14.39
C ARG A 259 -8.76 9.07 -15.44
N ASP A 260 -8.98 8.00 -16.20
CA ASP A 260 -9.90 7.93 -17.34
C ASP A 260 -11.35 7.70 -16.87
#